data_AF-A0A8S9H2S3-F1
#
_entry.id   AF-A0A8S9H2S3-F1
#
_cell.length_a   1.000
_cell.length_b   1.000
_cell.length_c   1.000
_cell.angle_alpha   90.00
_cell.angle_beta   90.00
_cell.angle_gamma   90.00
#
_symmetry.space_group_name_H-M   'P 1'
#
loop_
_entity.id
_entity.type
_entity.pdbx_description
1 polymer ?
#
loop_
_entity_poly.entity_id
_entity_poly.type
_entity_poly.pdbx_seq_one_letter_code
_entity_poly.pdbx_strand_id
1 'polypeptide(L)'
;MILKTTPELFQGDGVHRTDNLGKNRLVSRSYRLGNGSSRFAKIGTIHCQQFSVAKTGLHREVKTRAILSPVSEPAATQTKKRVFTFGKGRSEGNKGMKSLLGGKGANLAEMASIGLSVPPGLTISTEACQQYQVAGKKLPEGLWEEILEGLSFIERDIGASLADPSKPLLLSVRSGAAFHDVSGYREKVVAKGLPASPGAAVGQVVFTAEEAEVWHSQGKNVILVRTETSPEDVGGMHAAEGILTARGGMTSHAAVVARGWGKCCIAGCSEIRVDENHKVLLIGDLTINEGEWISMNGTTGEVILGKQALAPPALSADLETFMSWADSVRRLKVMANADTPEDATAARKNGAEGIGLCRTEHMFFGADRIKAVRKMIMAVTTEQRKASLDVLLPYQRADFEGIFRAMDGKHIFESLSHELGHQVNVIREVAKKVFAETGHTVSYKVGTMIEIPRAALIADEIAEEAEFFSFGTNDLTQMTFGYSRDDVAKFLPIYLAKGILQNDPFEVLDQRGVGQLVKMATEKGRAARPNLKVGVCGEHGGEPSSVAFFAEVGLDYVSCSPFRVPIARLAAAQVVA
;
A
#
# COMPACT_ATOMS: atom_id res chain seq x y z
N MET A 1 -12.43 18.00 -7.35
CA MET A 1 -13.04 17.41 -8.57
C MET A 1 -11.98 17.12 -9.61
N ILE A 2 -11.75 15.83 -9.88
CA ILE A 2 -10.97 15.36 -11.02
C ILE A 2 -11.92 14.62 -11.98
N LEU A 3 -12.01 15.06 -13.23
CA LEU A 3 -12.63 14.30 -14.31
C LEU A 3 -11.57 14.04 -15.38
N LYS A 4 -11.22 12.76 -15.58
CA LYS A 4 -10.44 12.32 -16.75
C LYS A 4 -11.36 12.31 -17.97
N THR A 5 -11.43 13.42 -18.69
CA THR A 5 -12.05 13.52 -20.02
C THR A 5 -11.05 14.00 -21.07
N THR A 6 -11.26 13.60 -22.32
CA THR A 6 -10.38 13.91 -23.45
C THR A 6 -10.46 15.39 -23.87
N PRO A 7 -9.46 15.94 -24.59
CA PRO A 7 -9.33 17.39 -24.87
C PRO A 7 -10.39 18.01 -25.80
N GLU A 8 -11.47 17.30 -26.13
CA GLU A 8 -12.36 17.61 -27.26
C GLU A 8 -13.61 18.42 -26.86
N LEU A 9 -13.74 18.77 -25.58
CA LEU A 9 -14.94 19.42 -25.01
C LEU A 9 -14.86 20.95 -24.85
N PHE A 10 -13.84 21.60 -25.44
CA PHE A 10 -13.69 23.06 -25.43
C PHE A 10 -13.62 23.67 -26.84
N GLN A 11 -14.79 23.78 -27.48
CA GLN A 11 -15.05 24.83 -28.47
C GLN A 11 -16.31 25.59 -28.05
N GLY A 12 -16.16 26.88 -27.76
CA GLY A 12 -17.20 27.73 -27.20
C GLY A 12 -16.76 29.20 -27.14
N ASP A 13 -16.83 29.87 -28.28
CA ASP A 13 -16.92 31.32 -28.50
C ASP A 13 -16.20 32.27 -27.52
N GLY A 14 -14.97 32.67 -27.85
CA GLY A 14 -14.23 33.64 -27.03
C GLY A 14 -12.85 34.13 -27.52
N VAL A 15 -12.58 34.19 -28.83
CA VAL A 15 -11.27 34.67 -29.35
C VAL A 15 -11.45 35.79 -30.38
N HIS A 16 -10.64 36.84 -30.26
CA HIS A 16 -10.68 38.04 -31.10
C HIS A 16 -10.33 37.77 -32.57
N ARG A 17 -10.92 38.57 -33.48
CA ARG A 17 -10.43 38.69 -34.86
C ARG A 17 -9.00 39.24 -34.88
N THR A 18 -8.09 38.48 -35.49
CA THR A 18 -6.88 39.02 -36.12
C THR A 18 -6.95 38.73 -37.62
N ASP A 19 -7.60 39.61 -38.36
CA ASP A 19 -7.70 39.49 -39.82
C ASP A 19 -6.33 39.77 -40.47
N ASN A 20 -5.62 38.72 -40.95
CA ASN A 20 -4.92 38.69 -42.25
C ASN A 20 -4.07 37.41 -42.47
N LEU A 21 -4.07 36.93 -43.73
CA LEU A 21 -3.04 36.07 -44.40
C LEU A 21 -2.69 34.70 -43.75
N GLY A 22 -2.70 33.55 -44.46
CA GLY A 22 -3.17 33.27 -45.82
C GLY A 22 -2.72 31.89 -46.34
N LYS A 23 -3.57 31.24 -47.15
CA LYS A 23 -3.29 30.09 -48.06
C LYS A 23 -2.45 28.90 -47.53
N ASN A 24 -3.12 27.78 -47.18
CA ASN A 24 -3.24 26.64 -48.11
C ASN A 24 -4.15 25.51 -47.59
N ARG A 25 -4.54 24.59 -48.49
CA ARG A 25 -5.51 23.51 -48.24
C ARG A 25 -4.85 22.27 -47.60
N LEU A 26 -5.55 21.67 -46.64
CA LEU A 26 -5.47 20.23 -46.36
C LEU A 26 -6.85 19.61 -46.65
N VAL A 27 -6.87 18.45 -47.30
CA VAL A 27 -8.10 17.75 -47.72
C VAL A 27 -8.18 16.43 -46.99
N SER A 28 -9.29 16.19 -46.29
CA SER A 28 -9.57 14.92 -45.63
C SER A 28 -9.92 13.83 -46.65
N ARG A 29 -9.43 12.61 -46.41
CA ARG A 29 -9.94 11.38 -47.03
C ARG A 29 -10.10 10.29 -45.98
N SER A 30 -11.33 10.04 -45.60
CA SER A 30 -11.72 8.82 -44.89
C SER A 30 -11.82 7.65 -45.89
N TYR A 31 -11.43 6.46 -45.45
CA TYR A 31 -11.61 5.22 -46.20
C TYR A 31 -12.42 4.21 -45.37
N ARG A 32 -13.42 3.60 -46.01
CA ARG A 32 -14.19 2.49 -45.43
C ARG A 32 -13.41 1.19 -45.59
N LEU A 33 -13.51 0.30 -44.59
CA LEU A 33 -13.10 -1.09 -44.74
C LEU A 33 -14.09 -1.84 -45.64
N GLY A 34 -13.58 -2.77 -46.44
CA GLY A 34 -14.37 -3.65 -47.31
C GLY A 34 -13.74 -5.05 -47.37
N ASN A 35 -14.56 -6.07 -47.54
CA ASN A 35 -14.16 -7.46 -47.29
C ASN A 35 -13.28 -8.07 -48.40
N GLY A 36 -12.15 -8.65 -47.96
CA GLY A 36 -11.68 -9.99 -48.34
C GLY A 36 -11.40 -10.32 -49.82
N SER A 37 -10.12 -10.42 -50.17
CA SER A 37 -9.56 -11.60 -50.85
C SER A 37 -8.02 -11.57 -50.87
N SER A 38 -7.40 -12.73 -51.05
CA SER A 38 -5.95 -12.95 -50.83
C SER A 38 -5.08 -12.75 -52.06
N ARG A 39 -3.89 -12.15 -51.91
CA ARG A 39 -2.66 -12.47 -52.66
C ARG A 39 -1.41 -11.95 -51.94
N PHE A 40 -0.33 -12.72 -51.96
CA PHE A 40 0.98 -12.35 -51.38
C PHE A 40 1.84 -11.56 -52.40
N ALA A 41 2.60 -10.59 -51.89
CA ALA A 41 3.79 -10.02 -52.55
C ALA A 41 4.82 -9.59 -51.48
N LYS A 42 6.11 -9.50 -51.85
CA LYS A 42 7.25 -9.14 -50.98
C LYS A 42 7.97 -7.89 -51.51
N ILE A 43 8.98 -7.43 -50.75
CA ILE A 43 10.04 -6.44 -51.11
C ILE A 43 9.57 -4.98 -50.90
N GLY A 44 10.35 -4.07 -50.30
CA GLY A 44 11.70 -4.20 -49.71
C GLY A 44 12.14 -2.91 -48.97
N THR A 45 13.37 -2.85 -48.44
CA THR A 45 13.82 -1.79 -47.51
C THR A 45 15.18 -1.19 -47.87
N ILE A 46 15.21 0.13 -48.12
CA ILE A 46 16.37 1.00 -48.48
C ILE A 46 15.99 2.42 -48.01
N HIS A 47 16.81 3.28 -47.39
CA HIS A 47 18.14 3.20 -46.75
C HIS A 47 18.31 4.41 -45.80
N CYS A 48 19.38 4.48 -45.00
CA CYS A 48 19.91 5.74 -44.46
C CYS A 48 21.46 5.71 -44.49
N GLN A 49 22.12 6.87 -44.61
CA GLN A 49 23.52 6.98 -45.03
C GLN A 49 24.52 7.07 -43.87
N GLN A 50 25.75 6.58 -44.09
CA GLN A 50 26.91 6.84 -43.25
C GLN A 50 27.71 8.06 -43.74
N PHE A 51 28.30 8.81 -42.82
CA PHE A 51 29.45 9.68 -43.10
C PHE A 51 30.75 8.91 -42.86
N SER A 52 31.84 9.31 -43.53
CA SER A 52 33.15 8.65 -43.43
C SER A 52 34.30 9.61 -43.18
N VAL A 53 35.27 9.17 -42.37
CA VAL A 53 36.66 9.66 -42.33
C VAL A 53 37.55 8.41 -42.21
N ALA A 54 38.75 8.43 -42.77
CA ALA A 54 39.50 7.21 -43.10
C ALA A 54 41.00 7.25 -42.74
N LYS A 55 41.65 6.08 -42.86
CA LYS A 55 43.09 5.77 -42.64
C LYS A 55 43.50 5.68 -41.15
N THR A 56 44.49 4.90 -40.76
CA THR A 56 45.43 4.02 -41.51
C THR A 56 45.32 2.55 -41.03
N GLY A 57 45.91 1.61 -41.77
CA GLY A 57 45.94 0.19 -41.39
C GLY A 57 47.36 -0.33 -41.20
N LEU A 58 47.54 -1.27 -40.27
CA LEU A 58 48.74 -2.11 -40.17
C LEU A 58 48.32 -3.55 -39.82
N HIS A 59 48.18 -4.40 -40.83
CA HIS A 59 47.85 -5.81 -40.60
C HIS A 59 49.06 -6.58 -40.09
N ARG A 60 48.91 -7.25 -38.95
CA ARG A 60 49.76 -8.36 -38.54
C ARG A 60 48.86 -9.45 -37.98
N GLU A 61 48.86 -10.63 -38.59
CA GLU A 61 48.08 -11.75 -38.09
C GLU A 61 48.61 -12.19 -36.71
N VAL A 62 47.75 -12.07 -35.69
CA VAL A 62 47.94 -12.76 -34.42
C VAL A 62 46.73 -13.66 -34.25
N LYS A 63 46.96 -14.98 -34.20
CA LYS A 63 45.92 -15.94 -33.86
C LYS A 63 45.56 -15.76 -32.39
N THR A 64 44.54 -14.96 -32.11
CA THR A 64 43.99 -14.77 -30.75
C THR A 64 43.29 -16.04 -30.28
N ARG A 65 44.10 -17.03 -29.90
CA ARG A 65 43.69 -18.17 -29.07
C ARG A 65 43.00 -17.58 -27.85
N ALA A 66 41.75 -17.95 -27.59
CA ALA A 66 41.03 -17.45 -26.43
C ALA A 66 41.79 -17.85 -25.16
N ILE A 67 42.42 -16.87 -24.52
CA ILE A 67 43.01 -17.05 -23.19
C ILE A 67 41.85 -17.02 -22.20
N LEU A 68 41.19 -18.17 -22.09
CA LEU A 68 40.47 -18.53 -20.88
C LEU A 68 41.53 -18.60 -19.78
N SER A 69 41.76 -17.48 -19.09
CA SER A 69 42.40 -17.51 -17.79
C SER A 69 41.58 -18.46 -16.92
N PRO A 70 42.16 -19.57 -16.41
CA PRO A 70 41.43 -20.39 -15.47
C PRO A 70 41.17 -19.52 -14.24
N VAL A 71 39.89 -19.26 -13.97
CA VAL A 71 39.49 -18.84 -12.63
C VAL A 71 39.90 -19.99 -11.73
N SER A 72 40.93 -19.78 -10.93
CA SER A 72 41.44 -20.78 -9.99
C SER A 72 40.27 -21.27 -9.13
N GLU A 73 40.11 -22.58 -9.04
CA GLU A 73 39.09 -23.20 -8.21
C GLU A 73 39.15 -22.60 -6.80
N PRO A 74 38.01 -22.18 -6.21
CA PRO A 74 37.94 -21.91 -4.78
C PRO A 74 38.23 -23.22 -4.05
N ALA A 75 39.47 -23.39 -3.61
CA ALA A 75 39.90 -24.61 -2.94
C ALA A 75 39.09 -24.82 -1.65
N ALA A 76 38.58 -26.04 -1.48
CA ALA A 76 37.67 -26.48 -0.44
C ALA A 76 36.28 -25.79 -0.44
N THR A 77 35.25 -26.60 -0.68
CA THR A 77 33.85 -26.26 -0.44
C THR A 77 33.64 -26.01 1.05
N GLN A 78 33.62 -24.75 1.50
CA GLN A 78 33.16 -24.44 2.85
C GLN A 78 31.66 -24.75 2.96
N THR A 79 31.34 -25.87 3.60
CA THR A 79 29.99 -26.20 4.05
C THR A 79 29.51 -25.13 5.01
N LYS A 80 28.67 -24.21 4.53
CA LYS A 80 27.93 -23.28 5.38
C LYS A 80 27.16 -24.09 6.42
N LYS A 81 27.48 -23.87 7.71
CA LYS A 81 26.76 -24.49 8.84
C LYS A 81 25.29 -24.08 8.82
N ARG A 82 24.39 -25.06 8.87
CA ARG A 82 22.94 -24.91 8.75
C ARG A 82 22.19 -25.15 10.06
N VAL A 83 22.78 -25.91 10.99
CA VAL A 83 22.25 -26.16 12.34
C VAL A 83 23.10 -25.45 13.39
N PHE A 84 22.47 -24.77 14.36
CA PHE A 84 23.15 -23.96 15.37
C PHE A 84 22.68 -24.35 16.78
N THR A 85 23.57 -24.91 17.60
CA THR A 85 23.23 -25.34 18.97
C THR A 85 23.27 -24.21 19.99
N PHE A 86 22.51 -24.37 21.07
CA PHE A 86 22.50 -23.49 22.24
C PHE A 86 22.22 -24.30 23.51
N GLY A 87 22.79 -23.88 24.65
CA GLY A 87 22.71 -24.56 25.94
C GLY A 87 23.30 -23.71 27.06
N LYS A 88 23.43 -24.26 28.27
CA LYS A 88 23.77 -23.47 29.46
C LYS A 88 25.14 -22.79 29.37
N GLY A 89 25.17 -21.49 29.11
CA GLY A 89 26.41 -20.70 28.95
C GLY A 89 27.15 -20.95 27.63
N ARG A 90 26.49 -21.55 26.62
CA ARG A 90 27.09 -21.89 25.32
C ARG A 90 26.10 -21.68 24.18
N SER A 91 26.51 -21.04 23.10
CA SER A 91 25.71 -20.89 21.90
C SER A 91 26.58 -20.70 20.67
N GLU A 92 26.16 -21.30 19.56
CA GLU A 92 26.76 -21.12 18.23
C GLU A 92 26.08 -19.99 17.44
N GLY A 93 24.94 -19.49 17.93
CA GLY A 93 24.26 -18.30 17.44
C GLY A 93 24.39 -17.10 18.38
N ASN A 94 23.88 -15.94 17.95
CA ASN A 94 23.72 -14.73 18.78
C ASN A 94 22.53 -13.87 18.32
N LYS A 95 22.16 -12.84 19.09
CA LYS A 95 21.06 -11.90 18.81
C LYS A 95 21.15 -11.14 17.49
N GLY A 96 22.33 -11.03 16.88
CA GLY A 96 22.52 -10.43 15.55
C GLY A 96 22.03 -11.32 14.41
N MET A 97 22.05 -12.64 14.58
CA MET A 97 21.79 -13.63 13.52
C MET A 97 20.30 -13.86 13.24
N LYS A 98 19.43 -12.86 13.47
CA LYS A 98 17.96 -12.97 13.31
C LYS A 98 17.51 -13.35 11.89
N SER A 99 18.25 -12.95 10.87
CA SER A 99 17.99 -13.32 9.47
C SER A 99 18.24 -14.81 9.21
N LEU A 100 19.23 -15.41 9.89
CA LEU A 100 19.65 -16.80 9.70
C LEU A 100 18.95 -17.78 10.67
N LEU A 101 18.68 -17.36 11.90
CA LEU A 101 18.14 -18.18 12.99
C LEU A 101 16.66 -17.88 13.31
N GLY A 102 16.08 -16.88 12.65
CA GLY A 102 14.79 -16.30 13.04
C GLY A 102 14.85 -15.56 14.38
N GLY A 103 13.81 -14.79 14.69
CA GLY A 103 13.74 -14.04 15.95
C GLY A 103 13.75 -14.91 17.20
N LYS A 104 13.17 -16.12 17.14
CA LYS A 104 13.16 -17.07 18.27
C LYS A 104 14.53 -17.72 18.48
N GLY A 105 15.17 -18.22 17.43
CA GLY A 105 16.48 -18.88 17.52
C GLY A 105 17.58 -17.92 17.96
N ALA A 106 17.64 -16.71 17.37
CA ALA A 106 18.60 -15.67 17.77
C ALA A 106 18.43 -15.23 19.23
N ASN A 107 17.19 -15.16 19.75
CA ASN A 107 16.94 -14.84 21.16
C ASN A 107 17.27 -16.00 22.11
N LEU A 108 16.99 -17.26 21.73
CA LEU A 108 17.38 -18.44 22.52
C LEU A 108 18.89 -18.56 22.63
N ALA A 109 19.59 -18.35 21.51
CA ALA A 109 21.04 -18.26 21.42
C ALA A 109 21.64 -17.17 22.33
N GLU A 110 21.03 -15.98 22.36
CA GLU A 110 21.44 -14.89 23.25
C GLU A 110 21.21 -15.22 24.74
N MET A 111 20.03 -15.73 25.10
CA MET A 111 19.72 -16.09 26.49
C MET A 111 20.67 -17.20 27.00
N ALA A 112 21.02 -18.15 26.12
CA ALA A 112 22.01 -19.18 26.38
C ALA A 112 23.43 -18.63 26.56
N SER A 113 23.86 -17.68 25.72
CA SER A 113 25.21 -17.09 25.79
C SER A 113 25.42 -16.19 27.01
N ILE A 114 24.40 -15.44 27.44
CA ILE A 114 24.45 -14.62 28.68
C ILE A 114 24.21 -15.44 29.96
N GLY A 115 24.16 -16.78 29.87
CA GLY A 115 24.13 -17.68 31.02
C GLY A 115 22.78 -17.88 31.70
N LEU A 116 21.66 -17.46 31.08
CA LEU A 116 20.33 -17.82 31.58
C LEU A 116 20.10 -19.34 31.44
N SER A 117 19.27 -19.90 32.31
CA SER A 117 18.96 -21.33 32.30
C SER A 117 17.94 -21.68 31.21
N VAL A 118 18.39 -21.60 29.95
CA VAL A 118 17.66 -22.06 28.76
C VAL A 118 17.89 -23.57 28.62
N PRO A 119 16.85 -24.40 28.45
CA PRO A 119 17.02 -25.81 28.09
C PRO A 119 17.81 -25.95 26.76
N PRO A 120 18.78 -26.87 26.67
CA PRO A 120 19.62 -26.99 25.48
C PRO A 120 18.80 -27.41 24.26
N GLY A 121 19.21 -26.92 23.10
CA GLY A 121 18.48 -27.06 21.86
C GLY A 121 19.32 -26.75 20.62
N LEU A 122 18.67 -26.82 19.46
CA LEU A 122 19.25 -26.47 18.17
C LEU A 122 18.28 -25.61 17.36
N THR A 123 18.82 -24.71 16.54
CA THR A 123 18.08 -23.96 15.53
C THR A 123 18.50 -24.43 14.14
N ILE A 124 17.55 -24.89 13.34
CA ILE A 124 17.74 -25.09 11.90
C ILE A 124 17.55 -23.73 11.21
N SER A 125 18.51 -23.35 10.36
CA SER A 125 18.55 -22.04 9.73
C SER A 125 17.46 -21.78 8.69
N THR A 126 17.18 -20.50 8.44
CA THR A 126 16.33 -20.03 7.34
C THR A 126 16.90 -20.39 5.97
N GLU A 127 18.23 -20.37 5.81
CA GLU A 127 18.92 -20.85 4.60
C GLU A 127 18.63 -22.35 4.35
N ALA A 128 18.63 -23.19 5.39
CA ALA A 128 18.27 -24.60 5.24
C ALA A 128 16.79 -24.81 4.84
N CYS A 129 15.89 -23.97 5.36
CA CYS A 129 14.48 -23.95 4.94
C CYS A 129 14.34 -23.51 3.46
N GLN A 130 15.11 -22.52 3.01
CA GLN A 130 15.16 -22.10 1.62
C GLN A 130 15.69 -23.23 0.71
N GLN A 131 16.79 -23.89 1.10
CA GLN A 131 17.34 -25.05 0.38
C GLN A 131 16.30 -26.18 0.26
N TYR A 132 15.56 -26.49 1.32
CA TYR A 132 14.48 -27.50 1.31
C TYR A 132 13.37 -27.18 0.30
N GLN A 133 12.96 -25.91 0.21
CA GLN A 133 11.94 -25.47 -0.76
C GLN A 133 12.47 -25.56 -2.20
N VAL A 134 13.71 -25.10 -2.45
CA VAL A 134 14.37 -25.16 -3.77
C VAL A 134 14.61 -26.61 -4.22
N ALA A 135 14.91 -27.51 -3.28
CA ALA A 135 15.05 -28.96 -3.53
C ALA A 135 13.71 -29.69 -3.76
N GLY A 136 12.60 -28.97 -3.92
CA GLY A 136 11.28 -29.55 -4.17
C GLY A 136 10.66 -30.23 -2.95
N LYS A 137 10.83 -29.62 -1.76
CA LYS A 137 10.39 -30.14 -0.45
C LYS A 137 11.09 -31.45 -0.06
N LYS A 138 12.39 -31.56 -0.36
CA LYS A 138 13.28 -32.63 0.09
C LYS A 138 14.34 -32.06 1.02
N LEU A 139 14.77 -32.83 2.02
CA LEU A 139 15.89 -32.42 2.87
C LEU A 139 17.16 -32.26 2.01
N PRO A 140 17.87 -31.12 2.12
CA PRO A 140 19.18 -30.94 1.50
C PRO A 140 20.20 -31.96 2.03
N GLU A 141 21.13 -32.36 1.15
CA GLU A 141 22.21 -33.28 1.49
C GLU A 141 23.07 -32.75 2.66
N GLY A 142 23.43 -33.63 3.60
CA GLY A 142 24.14 -33.30 4.83
C GLY A 142 23.31 -32.61 5.92
N LEU A 143 22.07 -32.19 5.66
CA LEU A 143 21.29 -31.45 6.67
C LEU A 143 20.77 -32.38 7.78
N TRP A 144 20.45 -33.63 7.44
CA TRP A 144 19.98 -34.58 8.46
C TRP A 144 21.11 -34.97 9.42
N GLU A 145 22.31 -35.10 8.89
CA GLU A 145 23.55 -35.37 9.61
C GLU A 145 23.88 -34.22 10.57
N GLU A 146 23.81 -32.95 10.12
CA GLU A 146 23.93 -31.77 11.00
C GLU A 146 22.85 -31.71 12.09
N ILE A 147 21.62 -32.18 11.81
CA ILE A 147 20.55 -32.28 12.82
C ILE A 147 20.89 -33.35 13.85
N LEU A 148 21.38 -34.52 13.44
CA LEU A 148 21.80 -35.60 14.35
C LEU A 148 22.98 -35.17 15.24
N GLU A 149 23.99 -34.47 14.70
CA GLU A 149 25.07 -33.89 15.50
C GLU A 149 24.56 -32.91 16.57
N GLY A 150 23.62 -32.04 16.19
CA GLY A 150 22.96 -31.11 17.12
C GLY A 150 22.07 -31.80 18.16
N LEU A 151 21.42 -32.92 17.80
CA LEU A 151 20.66 -33.74 18.74
C LEU A 151 21.58 -34.41 19.75
N SER A 152 22.67 -35.03 19.31
CA SER A 152 23.64 -35.64 20.23
C SER A 152 24.41 -34.61 21.06
N PHE A 153 24.43 -33.32 20.72
CA PHE A 153 24.81 -32.26 21.67
C PHE A 153 23.80 -32.12 22.82
N ILE A 154 22.50 -32.05 22.51
CA ILE A 154 21.41 -31.95 23.50
C ILE A 154 21.40 -33.18 24.43
N GLU A 155 21.56 -34.38 23.88
CA GLU A 155 21.61 -35.63 24.65
C GLU A 155 22.76 -35.62 25.68
N ARG A 156 23.92 -35.09 25.31
CA ARG A 156 25.09 -34.95 26.19
C ARG A 156 24.93 -33.88 27.27
N ASP A 157 24.22 -32.78 26.98
CA ASP A 157 24.00 -31.68 27.95
C ASP A 157 22.89 -32.04 28.96
N ILE A 158 21.89 -32.84 28.56
CA ILE A 158 20.79 -33.31 29.43
C ILE A 158 21.13 -34.64 30.15
N GLY A 159 21.92 -35.53 29.53
CA GLY A 159 22.19 -36.88 30.06
C GLY A 159 21.04 -37.87 29.83
N ALA A 160 20.26 -37.66 28.77
CA ALA A 160 19.11 -38.46 28.34
C ALA A 160 19.13 -38.64 26.81
N SER A 161 18.52 -39.71 26.29
CA SER A 161 18.59 -40.06 24.86
C SER A 161 17.23 -40.20 24.19
N LEU A 162 17.19 -39.94 22.88
CA LEU A 162 15.98 -40.18 22.09
C LEU A 162 15.65 -41.68 22.05
N ALA A 163 14.38 -42.00 22.31
CA ALA A 163 13.84 -43.36 22.34
C ALA A 163 14.45 -44.33 23.38
N ASP A 164 15.24 -43.87 24.36
CA ASP A 164 15.60 -44.65 25.56
C ASP A 164 14.43 -44.60 26.58
N PRO A 165 13.73 -45.72 26.89
CA PRO A 165 12.63 -45.72 27.85
C PRO A 165 13.07 -45.49 29.30
N SER A 166 14.35 -45.69 29.62
CA SER A 166 14.92 -45.50 30.96
C SER A 166 15.33 -44.05 31.24
N LYS A 167 15.71 -43.31 30.19
CA LYS A 167 16.08 -41.89 30.24
C LYS A 167 15.61 -41.14 28.97
N PRO A 168 14.29 -40.93 28.80
CA PRO A 168 13.74 -40.38 27.56
C PRO A 168 14.04 -38.89 27.41
N LEU A 169 14.74 -38.52 26.32
CA LEU A 169 14.79 -37.14 25.85
C LEU A 169 13.48 -36.79 25.11
N LEU A 170 12.84 -35.71 25.52
CA LEU A 170 11.65 -35.14 24.87
C LEU A 170 11.96 -33.75 24.30
N LEU A 171 11.45 -33.44 23.11
CA LEU A 171 11.77 -32.23 22.35
C LEU A 171 10.52 -31.40 22.02
N SER A 172 10.68 -30.08 21.88
CA SER A 172 9.61 -29.14 21.51
C SER A 172 9.97 -28.39 20.23
N VAL A 173 9.36 -28.75 19.10
CA VAL A 173 9.55 -28.08 17.80
C VAL A 173 8.64 -26.86 17.70
N ARG A 174 9.17 -25.69 17.31
CA ARG A 174 8.45 -24.41 17.37
C ARG A 174 8.75 -23.48 16.19
N SER A 175 7.70 -23.02 15.49
CA SER A 175 7.71 -21.87 14.58
C SER A 175 7.04 -20.64 15.26
N GLY A 176 6.64 -19.61 14.52
CA GLY A 176 5.77 -18.52 15.01
C GLY A 176 5.67 -17.34 14.03
N ALA A 177 4.74 -16.39 14.18
CA ALA A 177 3.52 -16.22 15.02
C ALA A 177 2.71 -15.04 14.39
N ALA A 178 1.49 -14.59 14.76
CA ALA A 178 0.45 -14.81 15.78
C ALA A 178 -0.90 -14.37 15.12
N PHE A 179 -2.14 -14.33 15.63
CA PHE A 179 -2.96 -14.90 16.74
C PHE A 179 -2.40 -15.44 18.06
N HIS A 180 -3.31 -15.36 19.05
CA HIS A 180 -3.30 -16.02 20.36
C HIS A 180 -3.04 -17.53 20.27
N ASP A 181 -3.64 -18.22 19.30
CA ASP A 181 -3.17 -19.53 18.85
C ASP A 181 -3.41 -19.71 17.35
N VAL A 182 -2.34 -19.62 16.55
CA VAL A 182 -2.35 -19.88 15.11
C VAL A 182 -2.60 -21.37 14.80
N SER A 183 -2.42 -22.26 15.78
CA SER A 183 -2.67 -23.69 15.64
C SER A 183 -4.17 -24.01 15.67
N GLY A 184 -4.89 -23.54 16.71
CA GLY A 184 -6.27 -23.93 17.04
C GLY A 184 -7.38 -23.55 16.07
N TYR A 185 -7.10 -22.71 15.07
CA TYR A 185 -8.02 -22.43 13.95
C TYR A 185 -7.47 -22.85 12.57
N ARG A 186 -6.23 -23.36 12.47
CA ARG A 186 -5.57 -23.59 11.18
C ARG A 186 -6.30 -24.55 10.25
N GLU A 187 -6.93 -25.56 10.84
CA GLU A 187 -7.76 -26.57 10.16
C GLU A 187 -9.17 -26.05 9.80
N LYS A 188 -9.50 -24.83 10.22
CA LYS A 188 -10.78 -24.13 9.96
C LYS A 188 -10.62 -22.98 8.96
N VAL A 189 -9.44 -22.79 8.37
CA VAL A 189 -9.24 -21.85 7.27
C VAL A 189 -9.90 -22.44 6.03
N VAL A 190 -10.93 -21.77 5.51
CA VAL A 190 -11.76 -22.26 4.39
C VAL A 190 -11.43 -21.59 3.06
N ALA A 191 -10.95 -20.33 3.09
CA ALA A 191 -10.49 -19.60 1.91
C ALA A 191 -9.35 -18.64 2.24
N LYS A 192 -8.62 -18.21 1.22
CA LYS A 192 -7.56 -17.19 1.33
C LYS A 192 -7.64 -16.14 0.23
N GLY A 193 -7.66 -14.86 0.64
CA GLY A 193 -7.57 -13.71 -0.24
C GLY A 193 -6.36 -12.83 0.07
N LEU A 194 -6.37 -11.61 -0.47
CA LEU A 194 -5.33 -10.61 -0.21
C LEU A 194 -5.55 -9.97 1.19
N PRO A 195 -4.49 -9.75 1.99
CA PRO A 195 -4.56 -9.18 3.34
C PRO A 195 -4.82 -7.66 3.32
N ALA A 196 -5.98 -7.27 2.80
CA ALA A 196 -6.32 -5.91 2.38
C ALA A 196 -6.28 -4.88 3.52
N SER A 197 -6.74 -5.22 4.73
CA SER A 197 -6.62 -4.32 5.88
C SER A 197 -6.39 -5.14 7.15
N PRO A 198 -5.28 -4.90 7.88
CA PRO A 198 -4.87 -5.74 9.00
C PRO A 198 -5.86 -5.68 10.15
N GLY A 199 -5.86 -6.74 10.97
CA GLY A 199 -6.79 -6.93 12.08
C GLY A 199 -7.44 -8.31 12.06
N ALA A 200 -8.26 -8.57 13.07
CA ALA A 200 -9.08 -9.76 13.16
C ALA A 200 -10.53 -9.38 13.45
N ALA A 201 -11.46 -9.85 12.63
CA ALA A 201 -12.90 -9.59 12.77
C ALA A 201 -13.66 -10.90 12.91
N VAL A 202 -14.77 -10.85 13.64
CA VAL A 202 -15.62 -12.00 13.95
C VAL A 202 -17.07 -11.56 13.98
N GLY A 203 -17.90 -12.10 13.11
CA GLY A 203 -19.28 -11.64 12.92
C GLY A 203 -20.14 -12.58 12.10
N GLN A 204 -21.41 -12.21 11.96
CA GLN A 204 -22.39 -12.91 11.15
C GLN A 204 -22.35 -12.41 9.70
N VAL A 205 -22.40 -13.32 8.71
CA VAL A 205 -22.36 -12.98 7.28
C VAL A 205 -23.64 -12.23 6.87
N VAL A 206 -23.47 -11.12 6.13
CA VAL A 206 -24.53 -10.37 5.43
C VAL A 206 -24.07 -9.96 4.03
N PHE A 207 -25.01 -9.81 3.09
CA PHE A 207 -24.72 -9.70 1.65
C PHE A 207 -25.02 -8.32 1.03
N THR A 208 -25.68 -7.43 1.76
CA THR A 208 -25.95 -6.03 1.35
C THR A 208 -25.47 -5.05 2.41
N ALA A 209 -25.29 -3.79 2.02
CA ALA A 209 -24.82 -2.75 2.93
C ALA A 209 -25.91 -2.32 3.93
N GLU A 210 -27.15 -2.25 3.44
CA GLU A 210 -28.35 -1.95 4.20
C GLU A 210 -28.59 -2.97 5.32
N GLU A 211 -28.32 -4.25 5.05
CA GLU A 211 -28.42 -5.30 6.08
C GLU A 211 -27.30 -5.20 7.10
N ALA A 212 -26.08 -4.82 6.70
CA ALA A 212 -25.00 -4.55 7.64
C ALA A 212 -25.35 -3.39 8.59
N GLU A 213 -25.92 -2.29 8.09
CA GLU A 213 -26.40 -1.17 8.91
C GLU A 213 -27.53 -1.58 9.85
N VAL A 214 -28.56 -2.27 9.35
CA VAL A 214 -29.69 -2.74 10.16
C VAL A 214 -29.23 -3.71 11.25
N TRP A 215 -28.35 -4.66 10.94
CA TRP A 215 -27.86 -5.61 11.94
C TRP A 215 -26.90 -4.96 12.96
N HIS A 216 -26.08 -4.00 12.53
CA HIS A 216 -25.25 -3.21 13.45
C HIS A 216 -26.11 -2.38 14.41
N SER A 217 -27.19 -1.75 13.94
CA SER A 217 -28.14 -1.02 14.81
C SER A 217 -28.87 -1.94 15.81
N GLN A 218 -28.94 -3.24 15.55
CA GLN A 218 -29.44 -4.28 16.47
C GLN A 218 -28.37 -4.76 17.46
N GLY A 219 -27.14 -4.21 17.42
CA GLY A 219 -26.02 -4.62 18.26
C GLY A 219 -25.36 -5.94 17.83
N LYS A 220 -25.51 -6.35 16.56
CA LYS A 220 -24.86 -7.55 16.02
C LYS A 220 -23.54 -7.21 15.34
N ASN A 221 -22.49 -7.95 15.68
CA ASN A 221 -21.26 -8.01 14.90
C ASN A 221 -21.53 -8.68 13.54
N VAL A 222 -21.25 -8.00 12.44
CA VAL A 222 -21.47 -8.52 11.07
C VAL A 222 -20.22 -8.47 10.21
N ILE A 223 -20.14 -9.37 9.24
CA ILE A 223 -19.13 -9.40 8.18
C ILE A 223 -19.84 -9.16 6.85
N LEU A 224 -19.49 -8.06 6.17
CA LEU A 224 -20.06 -7.72 4.87
C LEU A 224 -19.34 -8.51 3.78
N VAL A 225 -20.08 -9.33 3.05
CA VAL A 225 -19.57 -10.20 1.98
C VAL A 225 -20.15 -9.74 0.65
N ARG A 226 -19.31 -9.32 -0.29
CA ARG A 226 -19.72 -8.76 -1.60
C ARG A 226 -18.89 -9.34 -2.74
N THR A 227 -19.42 -9.34 -3.96
CA THR A 227 -18.58 -9.63 -5.15
C THR A 227 -17.43 -8.62 -5.25
N GLU A 228 -17.79 -7.34 -5.17
CA GLU A 228 -16.94 -6.15 -5.14
C GLU A 228 -17.74 -5.02 -4.44
N THR A 229 -17.08 -4.06 -3.79
CA THR A 229 -17.77 -2.92 -3.13
C THR A 229 -17.76 -1.68 -4.02
N SER A 230 -18.87 -0.96 -4.04
CA SER A 230 -19.03 0.35 -4.66
C SER A 230 -19.10 1.48 -3.61
N PRO A 231 -19.10 2.76 -4.03
CA PRO A 231 -19.39 3.89 -3.13
C PRO A 231 -20.79 3.87 -2.49
N GLU A 232 -21.73 3.07 -2.99
CA GLU A 232 -23.06 2.90 -2.39
C GLU A 232 -23.01 1.97 -1.16
N ASP A 233 -22.02 1.07 -1.08
CA ASP A 233 -21.84 0.13 0.03
C ASP A 233 -21.21 0.75 1.30
N VAL A 234 -20.79 2.02 1.24
CA VAL A 234 -19.94 2.70 2.25
C VAL A 234 -20.52 2.67 3.67
N GLY A 235 -21.84 2.87 3.84
CA GLY A 235 -22.47 2.85 5.16
C GLY A 235 -22.41 1.46 5.81
N GLY A 236 -22.81 0.42 5.07
CA GLY A 236 -22.68 -0.97 5.50
C GLY A 236 -21.24 -1.44 5.72
N MET A 237 -20.29 -0.97 4.89
CA MET A 237 -18.86 -1.20 5.12
C MET A 237 -18.39 -0.57 6.44
N HIS A 238 -18.93 0.59 6.83
CA HIS A 238 -18.64 1.23 8.11
C HIS A 238 -19.34 0.52 9.29
N ALA A 239 -20.52 -0.08 9.06
CA ALA A 239 -21.26 -0.85 10.05
C ALA A 239 -20.62 -2.22 10.36
N ALA A 240 -19.99 -2.88 9.38
CA ALA A 240 -19.41 -4.21 9.55
C ALA A 240 -18.11 -4.24 10.37
N GLU A 241 -17.86 -5.33 11.08
CA GLU A 241 -16.58 -5.61 11.77
C GLU A 241 -15.46 -5.91 10.77
N GLY A 242 -15.81 -6.52 9.64
CA GLY A 242 -14.89 -6.80 8.56
C GLY A 242 -15.59 -6.94 7.20
N ILE A 243 -14.80 -6.79 6.13
CA ILE A 243 -15.27 -6.72 4.75
C ILE A 243 -14.52 -7.77 3.92
N LEU A 244 -15.26 -8.72 3.33
CA LEU A 244 -14.74 -9.78 2.46
C LEU A 244 -15.22 -9.55 1.03
N THR A 245 -14.30 -9.45 0.07
CA THR A 245 -14.66 -9.37 -1.36
C THR A 245 -14.03 -10.47 -2.20
N ALA A 246 -14.80 -10.99 -3.16
CA ALA A 246 -14.32 -11.98 -4.14
C ALA A 246 -13.34 -11.36 -5.17
N ARG A 247 -13.46 -10.04 -5.41
CA ARG A 247 -12.64 -9.26 -6.35
C ARG A 247 -12.01 -8.04 -5.67
N GLY A 248 -11.18 -7.31 -6.43
CA GLY A 248 -10.44 -6.14 -5.99
C GLY A 248 -9.02 -6.48 -5.51
N GLY A 249 -8.04 -5.66 -5.87
CA GLY A 249 -6.67 -5.78 -5.38
C GLY A 249 -6.48 -5.21 -3.96
N MET A 250 -5.24 -5.23 -3.47
CA MET A 250 -4.82 -4.55 -2.24
C MET A 250 -5.20 -3.05 -2.24
N THR A 251 -5.44 -2.46 -3.40
CA THR A 251 -5.67 -1.03 -3.61
C THR A 251 -7.11 -0.67 -4.02
N SER A 252 -8.02 -1.65 -4.00
CA SER A 252 -9.45 -1.50 -4.34
C SER A 252 -10.25 -0.64 -3.35
N HIS A 253 -11.48 -0.27 -3.71
CA HIS A 253 -12.40 0.48 -2.85
C HIS A 253 -12.52 -0.12 -1.44
N ALA A 254 -12.83 -1.42 -1.34
CA ALA A 254 -12.91 -2.14 -0.07
C ALA A 254 -11.64 -1.99 0.78
N ALA A 255 -10.48 -2.22 0.16
CA ALA A 255 -9.19 -2.20 0.85
C ALA A 255 -8.78 -0.79 1.33
N VAL A 256 -8.93 0.22 0.48
CA VAL A 256 -8.57 1.61 0.79
C VAL A 256 -9.46 2.17 1.90
N VAL A 257 -10.78 1.95 1.80
CA VAL A 257 -11.76 2.44 2.77
C VAL A 257 -11.63 1.71 4.10
N ALA A 258 -11.49 0.37 4.11
CA ALA A 258 -11.29 -0.39 5.34
C ALA A 258 -9.99 -0.01 6.08
N ARG A 259 -8.88 0.23 5.35
CA ARG A 259 -7.63 0.76 5.94
C ARG A 259 -7.77 2.20 6.44
N GLY A 260 -8.71 2.98 5.91
CA GLY A 260 -9.14 4.26 6.46
C GLY A 260 -9.61 4.10 7.90
N TRP A 261 -10.63 3.26 8.09
CA TRP A 261 -11.29 3.03 9.37
C TRP A 261 -10.62 1.99 10.29
N GLY A 262 -9.48 1.42 9.89
CA GLY A 262 -8.78 0.38 10.66
C GLY A 262 -9.56 -0.94 10.79
N LYS A 263 -10.56 -1.18 9.93
CA LYS A 263 -11.38 -2.40 9.92
C LYS A 263 -10.67 -3.54 9.20
N CYS A 264 -10.95 -4.77 9.61
CA CYS A 264 -10.40 -5.96 8.98
C CYS A 264 -10.94 -6.11 7.54
N CYS A 265 -10.07 -6.31 6.55
CA CYS A 265 -10.52 -6.57 5.18
C CYS A 265 -9.69 -7.65 4.51
N ILE A 266 -10.36 -8.51 3.74
CA ILE A 266 -9.75 -9.47 2.83
C ILE A 266 -10.36 -9.21 1.45
N ALA A 267 -9.53 -8.82 0.48
CA ALA A 267 -9.98 -8.48 -0.88
C ALA A 267 -9.51 -9.53 -1.90
N GLY A 268 -10.16 -9.60 -3.05
CA GLY A 268 -9.72 -10.45 -4.16
C GLY A 268 -9.67 -11.94 -3.82
N CYS A 269 -10.55 -12.41 -2.93
CA CYS A 269 -10.60 -13.79 -2.47
C CYS A 269 -11.22 -14.69 -3.55
N SER A 270 -10.47 -14.98 -4.61
CA SER A 270 -10.95 -15.66 -5.83
C SER A 270 -11.46 -17.10 -5.63
N GLU A 271 -11.23 -17.67 -4.45
CA GLU A 271 -11.73 -18.97 -4.02
C GLU A 271 -13.23 -18.94 -3.66
N ILE A 272 -13.79 -17.75 -3.39
CA ILE A 272 -15.20 -17.57 -3.01
C ILE A 272 -16.07 -17.17 -4.20
N ARG A 273 -17.36 -17.53 -4.13
CA ARG A 273 -18.43 -16.96 -4.96
C ARG A 273 -19.55 -16.46 -4.06
N VAL A 274 -20.09 -15.30 -4.39
CA VAL A 274 -21.17 -14.66 -3.64
C VAL A 274 -22.43 -14.73 -4.49
N ASP A 275 -23.50 -15.32 -3.97
CA ASP A 275 -24.83 -15.23 -4.57
C ASP A 275 -25.70 -14.30 -3.70
N GLU A 276 -25.79 -13.06 -4.15
CA GLU A 276 -26.46 -11.96 -3.47
C GLU A 276 -28.00 -12.11 -3.53
N ASN A 277 -28.54 -12.93 -4.45
CA ASN A 277 -29.98 -13.19 -4.57
C ASN A 277 -30.42 -14.30 -3.61
N HIS A 278 -29.62 -15.36 -3.51
CA HIS A 278 -29.89 -16.50 -2.62
C HIS A 278 -29.29 -16.33 -1.21
N LYS A 279 -28.54 -15.23 -0.98
CA LYS A 279 -27.88 -14.90 0.30
C LYS A 279 -26.96 -16.03 0.80
N VAL A 280 -26.09 -16.50 -0.09
CA VAL A 280 -25.09 -17.54 0.21
C VAL A 280 -23.70 -17.19 -0.28
N LEU A 281 -22.72 -17.59 0.53
CA LEU A 281 -21.29 -17.56 0.24
C LEU A 281 -20.84 -19.00 -0.04
N LEU A 282 -20.35 -19.24 -1.25
CA LEU A 282 -19.87 -20.55 -1.71
C LEU A 282 -18.34 -20.58 -1.73
N ILE A 283 -17.75 -21.62 -1.14
CA ILE A 283 -16.30 -21.81 -1.03
C ILE A 283 -15.98 -23.27 -1.37
N GLY A 284 -15.66 -23.55 -2.64
CA GLY A 284 -15.63 -24.93 -3.13
C GLY A 284 -17.00 -25.59 -2.98
N ASP A 285 -17.07 -26.69 -2.22
CA ASP A 285 -18.31 -27.41 -1.88
C ASP A 285 -19.00 -26.90 -0.60
N LEU A 286 -18.39 -25.93 0.12
CA LEU A 286 -18.95 -25.35 1.34
C LEU A 286 -19.91 -24.20 1.02
N THR A 287 -21.11 -24.26 1.57
CA THR A 287 -22.10 -23.16 1.56
C THR A 287 -22.20 -22.55 2.95
N ILE A 288 -22.11 -21.23 3.04
CA ILE A 288 -22.29 -20.43 4.26
C ILE A 288 -23.46 -19.46 4.01
N ASN A 289 -24.51 -19.54 4.83
CA ASN A 289 -25.74 -18.76 4.69
C ASN A 289 -25.65 -17.41 5.44
N GLU A 290 -26.57 -16.49 5.14
CA GLU A 290 -26.75 -15.28 5.93
C GLU A 290 -26.99 -15.59 7.42
N GLY A 291 -26.35 -14.82 8.29
CA GLY A 291 -26.41 -15.01 9.74
C GLY A 291 -25.42 -16.03 10.30
N GLU A 292 -24.75 -16.85 9.47
CA GLU A 292 -23.71 -17.76 9.95
C GLU A 292 -22.44 -17.00 10.38
N TRP A 293 -21.74 -17.54 11.37
CA TRP A 293 -20.54 -16.91 11.94
C TRP A 293 -19.29 -17.29 11.14
N ILE A 294 -18.56 -16.27 10.68
CA ILE A 294 -17.18 -16.42 10.19
C ILE A 294 -16.24 -15.50 10.97
N SER A 295 -14.96 -15.84 10.91
CA SER A 295 -13.86 -15.04 11.43
C SER A 295 -12.88 -14.74 10.29
N MET A 296 -12.19 -13.62 10.37
CA MET A 296 -11.27 -13.14 9.34
C MET A 296 -9.96 -12.70 9.97
N ASN A 297 -8.85 -12.93 9.26
CA ASN A 297 -7.58 -12.28 9.55
C ASN A 297 -7.12 -11.48 8.33
N GLY A 298 -7.43 -10.18 8.33
CA GLY A 298 -7.00 -9.25 7.30
C GLY A 298 -5.49 -9.00 7.27
N THR A 299 -4.74 -9.56 8.23
CA THR A 299 -3.27 -9.54 8.27
C THR A 299 -2.64 -10.71 7.50
N THR A 300 -3.30 -11.87 7.43
CA THR A 300 -2.81 -13.06 6.71
C THR A 300 -3.63 -13.39 5.45
N GLY A 301 -4.77 -12.74 5.24
CA GLY A 301 -5.71 -13.01 4.15
C GLY A 301 -6.64 -14.21 4.42
N GLU A 302 -6.66 -14.75 5.64
CA GLU A 302 -7.34 -16.01 5.97
C GLU A 302 -8.81 -15.82 6.37
N VAL A 303 -9.71 -16.50 5.66
CA VAL A 303 -11.13 -16.65 6.00
C VAL A 303 -11.32 -17.94 6.80
N ILE A 304 -11.92 -17.84 7.98
CA ILE A 304 -11.91 -18.89 9.00
C ILE A 304 -13.36 -19.20 9.39
N LEU A 305 -13.74 -20.48 9.38
CA LEU A 305 -15.10 -20.90 9.72
C LEU A 305 -15.40 -20.75 11.21
N GLY A 306 -16.62 -20.30 11.52
CA GLY A 306 -17.11 -20.18 12.90
C GLY A 306 -16.59 -18.95 13.65
N LYS A 307 -17.01 -18.85 14.91
CA LYS A 307 -16.67 -17.75 15.84
C LYS A 307 -15.37 -18.06 16.58
N GLN A 308 -14.27 -17.41 16.21
CA GLN A 308 -12.99 -17.52 16.94
C GLN A 308 -12.92 -16.51 18.10
N ALA A 309 -12.02 -16.76 19.05
CA ALA A 309 -11.78 -15.84 20.17
C ALA A 309 -10.80 -14.72 19.77
N LEU A 310 -11.19 -13.47 20.05
CA LEU A 310 -10.31 -12.30 19.91
C LEU A 310 -9.52 -12.07 21.21
N ALA A 311 -8.30 -11.55 21.08
CA ALA A 311 -7.52 -11.10 22.23
C ALA A 311 -8.11 -9.79 22.79
N PRO A 312 -8.14 -9.59 24.12
CA PRO A 312 -8.63 -8.34 24.70
C PRO A 312 -7.72 -7.16 24.33
N PRO A 313 -8.27 -5.97 24.01
CA PRO A 313 -7.46 -4.80 23.67
C PRO A 313 -6.72 -4.28 24.91
N ALA A 314 -5.39 -4.28 24.85
CA ALA A 314 -4.52 -3.78 25.91
C ALA A 314 -4.00 -2.37 25.58
N LEU A 315 -4.69 -1.35 26.11
CA LEU A 315 -4.17 0.02 26.20
C LEU A 315 -3.51 0.18 27.58
N SER A 316 -2.18 0.37 27.61
CA SER A 316 -1.45 0.68 28.85
C SER A 316 -0.95 2.13 28.85
N ALA A 317 -0.81 2.74 30.02
CA ALA A 317 -0.25 4.09 30.17
C ALA A 317 1.22 4.18 29.71
N ASP A 318 1.93 3.05 29.67
CA ASP A 318 3.28 2.96 29.11
C ASP A 318 3.30 3.28 27.61
N LEU A 319 2.21 2.99 26.87
CA LEU A 319 2.11 3.31 25.45
C LEU A 319 2.05 4.82 25.21
N GLU A 320 1.28 5.57 26.00
CA GLU A 320 1.26 7.04 25.91
C GLU A 320 2.63 7.63 26.23
N THR A 321 3.27 7.12 27.28
CA THR A 321 4.63 7.52 27.68
C THR A 321 5.65 7.24 26.58
N PHE A 322 5.65 6.04 26.01
CA PHE A 322 6.53 5.63 24.91
C PHE A 322 6.30 6.45 23.63
N MET A 323 5.04 6.71 23.28
CA MET A 323 4.69 7.52 22.12
C MET A 323 5.06 9.00 22.30
N SER A 324 5.15 9.51 23.54
CA SER A 324 5.70 10.84 23.81
C SER A 324 7.21 10.94 23.52
N TRP A 325 7.96 9.85 23.74
CA TRP A 325 9.39 9.77 23.38
C TRP A 325 9.58 9.69 21.86
N ALA A 326 8.69 8.97 21.15
CA ALA A 326 8.70 8.98 19.69
C ALA A 326 8.45 10.38 19.12
N ASP A 327 7.48 11.11 19.67
CA ASP A 327 7.19 12.50 19.26
C ASP A 327 8.34 13.48 19.57
N SER A 328 9.11 13.27 20.65
CA SER A 328 10.23 14.17 21.00
C SER A 328 11.48 13.97 20.13
N VAL A 329 11.59 12.85 19.40
CA VAL A 329 12.75 12.49 18.57
C VAL A 329 12.47 12.62 17.08
N ARG A 330 11.24 12.37 16.61
CA ARG A 330 10.92 12.44 15.17
C ARG A 330 11.07 13.85 14.58
N ARG A 331 11.52 13.92 13.33
CA ARG A 331 11.60 15.18 12.55
C ARG A 331 10.41 15.40 11.62
N LEU A 332 9.89 14.32 11.02
CA LEU A 332 8.68 14.37 10.20
C LEU A 332 7.47 14.74 11.06
N LYS A 333 6.63 15.63 10.54
CA LYS A 333 5.25 15.75 11.04
C LYS A 333 4.40 14.57 10.57
N VAL A 334 3.43 14.18 11.38
CA VAL A 334 2.49 13.10 11.04
C VAL A 334 1.08 13.66 10.96
N MET A 335 0.59 13.77 9.73
CA MET A 335 -0.77 14.15 9.40
C MET A 335 -1.64 12.91 9.18
N ALA A 336 -2.96 13.10 9.04
CA ALA A 336 -3.88 12.06 8.62
C ALA A 336 -4.54 12.35 7.26
N ASN A 337 -4.91 11.28 6.56
CA ASN A 337 -5.83 11.29 5.43
C ASN A 337 -7.22 11.03 6.04
N ALA A 338 -8.06 12.06 6.15
CA ALA A 338 -9.38 11.96 6.78
C ALA A 338 -10.38 12.84 6.04
N ASP A 339 -11.55 12.27 5.76
CA ASP A 339 -12.54 12.85 4.85
C ASP A 339 -13.86 13.21 5.57
N THR A 340 -13.93 12.94 6.89
CA THR A 340 -15.09 13.20 7.78
C THR A 340 -14.66 13.84 9.12
N PRO A 341 -15.57 14.53 9.84
CA PRO A 341 -15.31 15.02 11.20
C PRO A 341 -14.93 13.92 12.21
N GLU A 342 -15.51 12.72 12.03
CA GLU A 342 -15.30 11.54 12.86
C GLU A 342 -13.89 10.97 12.65
N ASP A 343 -13.48 10.78 11.39
CA ASP A 343 -12.12 10.34 11.02
C ASP A 343 -11.07 11.37 11.49
N ALA A 344 -11.36 12.67 11.35
CA ALA A 344 -10.49 13.73 11.83
C ALA A 344 -10.36 13.72 13.37
N THR A 345 -11.45 13.44 14.08
CA THR A 345 -11.44 13.28 15.54
C THR A 345 -10.66 12.04 15.97
N ALA A 346 -10.80 10.91 15.26
CA ALA A 346 -10.02 9.70 15.50
C ALA A 346 -8.51 9.92 15.23
N ALA A 347 -8.18 10.58 14.13
CA ALA A 347 -6.80 10.96 13.79
C ALA A 347 -6.17 11.84 14.87
N ARG A 348 -6.88 12.87 15.35
CA ARG A 348 -6.39 13.75 16.43
C ARG A 348 -6.14 12.98 17.73
N LYS A 349 -7.04 12.06 18.12
CA LYS A 349 -6.85 11.16 19.27
C LYS A 349 -5.61 10.27 19.12
N ASN A 350 -5.33 9.79 17.92
CA ASN A 350 -4.14 8.98 17.61
C ASN A 350 -2.84 9.82 17.48
N GLY A 351 -2.91 11.14 17.68
CA GLY A 351 -1.76 12.05 17.69
C GLY A 351 -1.46 12.74 16.36
N ALA A 352 -2.42 12.86 15.44
CA ALA A 352 -2.22 13.56 14.18
C ALA A 352 -2.04 15.08 14.38
N GLU A 353 -1.15 15.68 13.59
CA GLU A 353 -0.79 17.09 13.66
C GLU A 353 -1.57 17.97 12.66
N GLY A 354 -2.54 17.37 11.97
CA GLY A 354 -3.37 17.98 10.94
C GLY A 354 -3.87 16.94 9.93
N ILE A 355 -4.52 17.41 8.87
CA ILE A 355 -4.98 16.60 7.75
C ILE A 355 -4.11 16.87 6.51
N GLY A 356 -3.40 15.85 6.04
CA GLY A 356 -2.52 15.92 4.86
C GLY A 356 -3.23 15.58 3.54
N LEU A 357 -4.45 15.04 3.63
CA LEU A 357 -5.37 14.88 2.51
C LEU A 357 -6.81 14.77 3.01
N CYS A 358 -7.67 15.68 2.56
CA CYS A 358 -9.13 15.59 2.62
C CYS A 358 -9.68 15.41 1.20
N ARG A 359 -10.36 14.30 0.92
CA ARG A 359 -10.96 13.97 -0.39
C ARG A 359 -12.42 14.42 -0.44
N THR A 360 -12.65 15.56 -1.09
CA THR A 360 -14.00 16.10 -1.32
C THR A 360 -14.94 15.11 -2.01
N GLU A 361 -14.39 14.22 -2.80
CA GLU A 361 -15.08 13.17 -3.53
C GLU A 361 -15.82 12.19 -2.59
N HIS A 362 -15.24 11.86 -1.43
CA HIS A 362 -15.84 10.94 -0.46
C HIS A 362 -17.05 11.57 0.27
N MET A 363 -17.02 12.89 0.50
CA MET A 363 -18.13 13.63 1.11
C MET A 363 -19.43 13.51 0.29
N PHE A 364 -19.35 13.19 -1.01
CA PHE A 364 -20.52 13.08 -1.88
C PHE A 364 -21.22 11.72 -1.87
N PHE A 365 -20.66 10.68 -1.25
CA PHE A 365 -21.20 9.32 -1.35
C PHE A 365 -22.44 9.05 -0.49
N GLY A 366 -22.78 9.93 0.46
CA GLY A 366 -24.02 9.83 1.23
C GLY A 366 -25.28 9.83 0.34
N ALA A 367 -26.30 9.05 0.70
CA ALA A 367 -27.42 8.67 -0.16
C ALA A 367 -28.22 9.84 -0.79
N ASP A 368 -28.27 11.01 -0.16
CA ASP A 368 -28.92 12.21 -0.72
C ASP A 368 -27.96 13.13 -1.51
N ARG A 369 -26.66 13.03 -1.22
CA ARG A 369 -25.59 13.81 -1.88
C ARG A 369 -25.24 13.21 -3.24
N ILE A 370 -25.19 11.87 -3.34
CA ILE A 370 -24.92 11.16 -4.59
C ILE A 370 -25.97 11.47 -5.67
N LYS A 371 -27.23 11.71 -5.29
CA LYS A 371 -28.32 12.15 -6.18
C LYS A 371 -28.04 13.54 -6.78
N ALA A 372 -27.48 14.47 -6.00
CA ALA A 372 -27.13 15.80 -6.48
C ALA A 372 -25.88 15.78 -7.37
N VAL A 373 -24.86 14.97 -7.06
CA VAL A 373 -23.72 14.74 -7.96
C VAL A 373 -24.15 14.08 -9.28
N ARG A 374 -25.05 13.08 -9.25
CA ARG A 374 -25.61 12.48 -10.47
C ARG A 374 -26.31 13.52 -11.35
N LYS A 375 -27.10 14.44 -10.76
CA LYS A 375 -27.69 15.59 -11.48
C LYS A 375 -26.64 16.54 -12.07
N MET A 376 -25.59 16.87 -11.31
CA MET A 376 -24.49 17.74 -11.77
C MET A 376 -23.74 17.14 -12.98
N ILE A 377 -23.50 15.83 -12.99
CA ILE A 377 -22.83 15.12 -14.10
C ILE A 377 -23.73 15.05 -15.33
N MET A 378 -25.05 14.86 -15.15
CA MET A 378 -26.04 14.85 -16.24
C MET A 378 -26.45 16.26 -16.71
N ALA A 379 -25.93 17.32 -16.12
CA ALA A 379 -26.28 18.70 -16.47
C ALA A 379 -25.68 19.10 -17.82
N VAL A 380 -26.55 19.37 -18.80
CA VAL A 380 -26.19 19.79 -20.16
C VAL A 380 -25.84 21.27 -20.19
N THR A 381 -26.52 22.11 -19.40
CA THR A 381 -26.26 23.56 -19.32
C THR A 381 -25.54 23.98 -18.04
N THR A 382 -24.89 25.14 -18.07
CA THR A 382 -24.18 25.73 -16.93
C THR A 382 -25.14 26.02 -15.76
N GLU A 383 -26.38 26.40 -16.05
CA GLU A 383 -27.42 26.73 -15.08
C GLU A 383 -27.91 25.46 -14.37
N GLN A 384 -28.13 24.37 -15.11
CA GLN A 384 -28.45 23.05 -14.56
C GLN A 384 -27.33 22.53 -13.65
N ARG A 385 -26.07 22.76 -14.06
CA ARG A 385 -24.89 22.34 -13.29
C ARG A 385 -24.75 23.17 -12.02
N LYS A 386 -24.94 24.49 -12.11
CA LYS A 386 -24.95 25.40 -10.96
C LYS A 386 -26.06 25.04 -9.97
N ALA A 387 -27.31 24.86 -10.42
CA ALA A 387 -28.41 24.47 -9.56
C ALA A 387 -28.19 23.11 -8.86
N SER A 388 -27.37 22.23 -9.44
CA SER A 388 -26.95 20.97 -8.80
C SER A 388 -25.82 21.16 -7.78
N LEU A 389 -24.90 22.10 -8.04
CA LEU A 389 -23.83 22.51 -7.12
C LEU A 389 -24.35 23.29 -5.91
N ASP A 390 -25.35 24.16 -6.11
CA ASP A 390 -25.99 24.95 -5.04
C ASP A 390 -26.66 24.03 -3.98
N VAL A 391 -27.09 22.82 -4.38
CA VAL A 391 -27.60 21.76 -3.48
C VAL A 391 -26.47 21.05 -2.71
N LEU A 392 -25.26 20.97 -3.26
CA LEU A 392 -24.09 20.35 -2.62
C LEU A 392 -23.37 21.29 -1.64
N LEU A 393 -23.41 22.60 -1.90
CA LEU A 393 -22.77 23.64 -1.09
C LEU A 393 -23.07 23.57 0.43
N PRO A 394 -24.33 23.44 0.91
CA PRO A 394 -24.60 23.36 2.34
C PRO A 394 -24.03 22.08 2.98
N TYR A 395 -24.00 20.95 2.26
CA TYR A 395 -23.43 19.71 2.77
C TYR A 395 -21.91 19.82 2.94
N GLN A 396 -21.18 20.23 1.89
CA GLN A 396 -19.73 20.40 2.00
C GLN A 396 -19.36 21.42 3.08
N ARG A 397 -20.10 22.53 3.19
CA ARG A 397 -19.87 23.53 4.26
C ARG A 397 -19.99 22.90 5.64
N ALA A 398 -21.04 22.12 5.90
CA ALA A 398 -21.23 21.45 7.19
C ALA A 398 -20.12 20.43 7.49
N ASP A 399 -19.67 19.67 6.48
CA ASP A 399 -18.55 18.72 6.63
C ASP A 399 -17.26 19.46 6.99
N PHE A 400 -16.92 20.50 6.23
CA PHE A 400 -15.73 21.32 6.46
C PHE A 400 -15.78 22.02 7.82
N GLU A 401 -16.91 22.62 8.22
CA GLU A 401 -17.08 23.19 9.56
C GLU A 401 -16.86 22.14 10.67
N GLY A 402 -17.30 20.90 10.46
CA GLY A 402 -17.05 19.78 11.35
C GLY A 402 -15.58 19.38 11.43
N ILE A 403 -14.90 19.26 10.28
CA ILE A 403 -13.48 18.91 10.21
C ILE A 403 -12.59 20.03 10.78
N PHE A 404 -12.87 21.30 10.47
CA PHE A 404 -12.18 22.47 11.06
C PHE A 404 -12.33 22.48 12.58
N ARG A 405 -13.52 22.15 13.12
CA ARG A 405 -13.76 22.04 14.56
C ARG A 405 -13.02 20.85 15.19
N ALA A 406 -13.02 19.69 14.53
CA ALA A 406 -12.25 18.52 14.96
C ALA A 406 -10.73 18.79 14.97
N MET A 407 -10.23 19.61 14.04
CA MET A 407 -8.82 19.95 13.85
C MET A 407 -8.45 21.38 14.26
N ASP A 408 -9.19 21.98 15.19
CA ASP A 408 -8.87 23.30 15.76
C ASP A 408 -7.39 23.41 16.18
N GLY A 409 -6.73 24.47 15.73
CA GLY A 409 -5.29 24.73 15.90
C GLY A 409 -4.34 23.94 14.98
N LYS A 410 -4.84 23.16 14.00
CA LYS A 410 -4.01 22.33 13.08
C LYS A 410 -4.13 22.76 11.61
N HIS A 411 -3.27 22.20 10.75
CA HIS A 411 -3.33 22.41 9.30
C HIS A 411 -4.25 21.37 8.62
N ILE A 412 -4.88 21.77 7.51
CA ILE A 412 -5.70 20.90 6.64
C ILE A 412 -5.28 21.16 5.19
N PHE A 413 -5.21 20.09 4.39
CA PHE A 413 -4.87 20.14 2.97
C PHE A 413 -5.98 19.44 2.14
N GLU A 414 -6.51 20.16 1.16
CA GLU A 414 -7.57 19.74 0.23
C GLU A 414 -7.01 19.51 -1.18
N SER A 415 -7.70 18.72 -2.02
CA SER A 415 -7.23 18.35 -3.38
C SER A 415 -8.18 18.79 -4.50
N LEU A 416 -7.63 19.39 -5.55
CA LEU A 416 -8.34 19.86 -6.75
C LEU A 416 -7.46 19.72 -8.02
N SER A 417 -8.10 19.61 -9.18
CA SER A 417 -7.50 19.67 -10.52
C SER A 417 -8.35 20.59 -11.42
N HIS A 418 -7.89 21.14 -12.55
CA HIS A 418 -6.72 20.85 -13.37
C HIS A 418 -6.26 22.15 -14.07
N GLU A 419 -5.01 22.23 -14.57
CA GLU A 419 -4.31 23.47 -15.00
C GLU A 419 -4.02 24.45 -13.85
N LEU A 420 -2.85 24.28 -13.20
CA LEU A 420 -2.55 24.84 -11.88
C LEU A 420 -2.69 26.37 -11.79
N GLY A 421 -2.03 27.14 -12.67
CA GLY A 421 -2.10 28.62 -12.62
C GLY A 421 -3.52 29.16 -12.82
N HIS A 422 -4.32 28.53 -13.69
CA HIS A 422 -5.74 28.90 -13.84
C HIS A 422 -6.54 28.58 -12.57
N GLN A 423 -6.38 27.38 -11.98
CA GLN A 423 -7.08 27.03 -10.74
C GLN A 423 -6.64 27.87 -9.55
N VAL A 424 -5.34 28.19 -9.42
CA VAL A 424 -4.83 29.13 -8.41
C VAL A 424 -5.56 30.46 -8.55
N ASN A 425 -5.62 31.04 -9.75
CA ASN A 425 -6.34 32.30 -9.98
C ASN A 425 -7.83 32.21 -9.65
N VAL A 426 -8.54 31.15 -10.07
CA VAL A 426 -9.95 30.91 -9.72
C VAL A 426 -10.14 30.82 -8.19
N ILE A 427 -9.30 30.06 -7.49
CA ILE A 427 -9.35 29.91 -6.02
C ILE A 427 -9.08 31.26 -5.34
N ARG A 428 -8.06 32.01 -5.77
CA ARG A 428 -7.75 33.35 -5.23
C ARG A 428 -8.89 34.34 -5.49
N GLU A 429 -9.56 34.28 -6.64
CA GLU A 429 -10.72 35.11 -6.96
C GLU A 429 -11.96 34.77 -6.13
N VAL A 430 -12.29 33.48 -6.00
CA VAL A 430 -13.42 33.04 -5.18
C VAL A 430 -13.19 33.42 -3.73
N ALA A 431 -11.98 33.21 -3.19
CA ALA A 431 -11.62 33.65 -1.85
C ALA A 431 -11.76 35.17 -1.67
N LYS A 432 -11.32 35.99 -2.63
CA LYS A 432 -11.52 37.46 -2.60
C LYS A 432 -13.00 37.84 -2.55
N LYS A 433 -13.87 37.17 -3.32
CA LYS A 433 -15.32 37.40 -3.34
C LYS A 433 -15.94 37.04 -1.99
N VAL A 434 -15.65 35.85 -1.47
CA VAL A 434 -16.10 35.40 -0.13
C VAL A 434 -15.62 36.31 0.99
N PHE A 435 -14.37 36.80 0.95
CA PHE A 435 -13.86 37.74 1.96
C PHE A 435 -14.56 39.11 1.90
N ALA A 436 -14.90 39.60 0.71
CA ALA A 436 -15.68 40.83 0.55
C ALA A 436 -17.14 40.67 1.01
N GLU A 437 -17.75 39.49 0.76
CA GLU A 437 -19.12 39.16 1.18
C GLU A 437 -19.25 38.92 2.69
N THR A 438 -18.21 38.38 3.34
CA THR A 438 -18.21 38.04 4.78
C THR A 438 -17.60 39.11 5.68
N GLY A 439 -16.84 40.07 5.13
CA GLY A 439 -16.11 41.07 5.91
C GLY A 439 -14.90 40.53 6.68
N HIS A 440 -14.52 39.26 6.46
CA HIS A 440 -13.44 38.57 7.16
C HIS A 440 -12.40 38.03 6.18
N THR A 441 -11.15 37.89 6.64
CA THR A 441 -10.04 37.31 5.86
C THR A 441 -9.36 36.22 6.67
N VAL A 442 -8.88 35.18 5.98
CA VAL A 442 -8.08 34.11 6.59
C VAL A 442 -6.84 33.81 5.74
N SER A 443 -5.77 33.35 6.38
CA SER A 443 -4.56 32.90 5.69
C SER A 443 -4.76 31.46 5.19
N TYR A 444 -4.68 31.26 3.87
CA TYR A 444 -4.78 29.96 3.21
C TYR A 444 -3.66 29.79 2.17
N LYS A 445 -3.29 28.53 1.91
CA LYS A 445 -2.28 28.16 0.93
C LYS A 445 -2.89 27.43 -0.25
N VAL A 446 -2.30 27.60 -1.43
CA VAL A 446 -2.61 26.77 -2.61
C VAL A 446 -1.36 25.98 -3.01
N GLY A 447 -1.54 24.72 -3.35
CA GLY A 447 -0.47 23.78 -3.70
C GLY A 447 -0.99 22.71 -4.65
N THR A 448 -0.23 21.63 -4.84
CA THR A 448 -0.61 20.60 -5.81
C THR A 448 -0.18 19.18 -5.42
N MET A 449 -0.79 18.19 -6.06
CA MET A 449 -0.46 16.79 -5.87
C MET A 449 0.57 16.33 -6.90
N ILE A 450 1.72 15.83 -6.44
CA ILE A 450 2.75 15.28 -7.32
C ILE A 450 2.51 13.77 -7.46
N GLU A 451 1.61 13.43 -8.39
CA GLU A 451 1.17 12.05 -8.68
C GLU A 451 1.40 11.61 -10.14
N ILE A 452 1.81 12.53 -11.01
CA ILE A 452 2.12 12.25 -12.42
C ILE A 452 3.65 12.34 -12.60
N PRO A 453 4.33 11.37 -13.23
CA PRO A 453 5.78 11.41 -13.43
C PRO A 453 6.28 12.69 -14.12
N ARG A 454 5.51 13.26 -15.07
CA ARG A 454 5.83 14.57 -15.67
C ARG A 454 5.88 15.70 -14.64
N ALA A 455 5.02 15.70 -13.63
CA ALA A 455 5.02 16.72 -12.58
C ALA A 455 6.28 16.64 -11.70
N ALA A 456 6.87 15.44 -11.55
CA ALA A 456 8.17 15.30 -10.90
C ALA A 456 9.34 15.80 -11.77
N LEU A 457 9.28 15.58 -13.08
CA LEU A 457 10.31 16.00 -14.04
C LEU A 457 10.41 17.54 -14.19
N ILE A 458 9.29 18.26 -14.05
CA ILE A 458 9.20 19.73 -14.12
C ILE A 458 8.73 20.37 -12.80
N ALA A 459 9.09 19.76 -11.67
CA ALA A 459 8.67 20.22 -10.34
C ALA A 459 9.19 21.63 -9.97
N ASP A 460 10.23 22.10 -10.66
CA ASP A 460 10.76 23.46 -10.61
C ASP A 460 9.74 24.46 -11.17
N GLU A 461 9.26 24.27 -12.40
CA GLU A 461 8.19 25.10 -13.01
C GLU A 461 6.92 25.12 -12.13
N ILE A 462 6.55 23.95 -11.57
CA ILE A 462 5.31 23.79 -10.79
C ILE A 462 5.42 24.47 -9.41
N ALA A 463 6.62 24.58 -8.83
CA ALA A 463 6.84 25.25 -7.55
C ALA A 463 6.78 26.79 -7.64
N GLU A 464 6.83 27.37 -8.84
CA GLU A 464 6.57 28.81 -9.03
C GLU A 464 5.14 29.17 -8.59
N GLU A 465 4.15 28.33 -8.90
CA GLU A 465 2.74 28.51 -8.51
C GLU A 465 2.38 27.85 -7.16
N ALA A 466 2.95 26.67 -6.86
CA ALA A 466 2.57 25.88 -5.68
C ALA A 466 3.32 26.30 -4.39
N GLU A 467 2.59 26.57 -3.31
CA GLU A 467 3.17 26.83 -1.98
C GLU A 467 3.48 25.54 -1.18
N PHE A 468 2.92 24.40 -1.62
CA PHE A 468 3.21 23.07 -1.09
C PHE A 468 3.04 21.98 -2.15
N PHE A 469 3.76 20.88 -1.97
CA PHE A 469 3.54 19.61 -2.67
C PHE A 469 3.04 18.56 -1.70
N SER A 470 2.12 17.72 -2.17
CA SER A 470 1.80 16.43 -1.54
C SER A 470 1.98 15.32 -2.57
N PHE A 471 2.84 14.33 -2.33
CA PHE A 471 3.01 13.22 -3.26
C PHE A 471 1.80 12.27 -3.20
N GLY A 472 1.07 12.13 -4.30
CA GLY A 472 0.06 11.09 -4.48
C GLY A 472 0.73 9.79 -4.87
N THR A 473 1.48 9.18 -3.94
CA THR A 473 2.39 8.06 -4.26
C THR A 473 1.69 6.81 -4.80
N ASN A 474 0.42 6.61 -4.47
CA ASN A 474 -0.42 5.55 -5.02
C ASN A 474 -0.51 5.65 -6.56
N ASP A 475 -0.85 6.83 -7.08
CA ASP A 475 -0.99 7.07 -8.52
C ASP A 475 0.35 7.31 -9.21
N LEU A 476 1.33 7.89 -8.49
CA LEU A 476 2.72 7.99 -8.98
C LEU A 476 3.31 6.60 -9.25
N THR A 477 3.07 5.62 -8.37
CA THR A 477 3.48 4.23 -8.56
C THR A 477 2.78 3.62 -9.78
N GLN A 478 1.45 3.76 -9.87
CA GLN A 478 0.64 3.28 -10.99
C GLN A 478 1.16 3.80 -12.34
N MET A 479 1.48 5.09 -12.42
CA MET A 479 2.02 5.72 -13.64
C MET A 479 3.49 5.39 -13.90
N THR A 480 4.30 5.11 -12.88
CA THR A 480 5.73 4.79 -13.03
C THR A 480 5.98 3.34 -13.43
N PHE A 481 5.21 2.40 -12.86
CA PHE A 481 5.26 0.98 -13.24
C PHE A 481 4.39 0.65 -14.46
N GLY A 482 3.42 1.51 -14.81
CA GLY A 482 2.36 1.18 -15.76
C GLY A 482 1.37 0.15 -15.23
N TYR A 483 1.20 0.06 -13.90
CA TYR A 483 0.38 -0.94 -13.23
C TYR A 483 -0.97 -0.35 -12.82
N SER A 484 -2.06 -0.84 -13.41
CA SER A 484 -3.42 -0.57 -12.93
C SER A 484 -3.61 -1.17 -11.53
N ARG A 485 -3.93 -0.31 -10.54
CA ARG A 485 -4.17 -0.70 -9.13
C ARG A 485 -5.29 -1.74 -8.97
N ASP A 486 -6.23 -1.81 -9.90
CA ASP A 486 -7.35 -2.76 -9.83
C ASP A 486 -7.05 -4.09 -10.56
N ASP A 487 -6.10 -4.09 -11.51
CA ASP A 487 -5.71 -5.28 -12.28
C ASP A 487 -4.47 -5.99 -11.72
N VAL A 488 -3.60 -5.31 -10.97
CA VAL A 488 -2.27 -5.80 -10.58
C VAL A 488 -2.29 -7.16 -9.87
N ALA A 489 -3.35 -7.44 -9.10
CA ALA A 489 -3.57 -8.70 -8.39
C ALA A 489 -3.55 -9.94 -9.31
N LYS A 490 -3.84 -9.78 -10.61
CA LYS A 490 -3.85 -10.86 -11.60
C LYS A 490 -2.45 -11.42 -11.90
N PHE A 491 -1.37 -10.68 -11.59
CA PHE A 491 0.00 -11.09 -11.88
C PHE A 491 1.00 -10.84 -10.74
N LEU A 492 0.73 -9.91 -9.81
CA LEU A 492 1.66 -9.56 -8.74
C LEU A 492 2.09 -10.75 -7.87
N PRO A 493 1.20 -11.69 -7.45
CA PRO A 493 1.62 -12.87 -6.71
C PRO A 493 2.64 -13.73 -7.48
N ILE A 494 2.56 -13.77 -8.81
CA ILE A 494 3.52 -14.47 -9.68
C ILE A 494 4.86 -13.73 -9.74
N TYR A 495 4.85 -12.38 -9.71
CA TYR A 495 6.06 -11.57 -9.69
C TYR A 495 6.81 -11.69 -8.36
N LEU A 496 6.09 -11.66 -7.25
CA LEU A 496 6.63 -11.90 -5.90
C LEU A 496 7.18 -13.33 -5.76
N ALA A 497 6.40 -14.35 -6.15
CA ALA A 497 6.84 -15.75 -6.08
C ALA A 497 8.04 -16.08 -6.98
N LYS A 498 8.30 -15.29 -8.03
CA LYS A 498 9.48 -15.39 -8.89
C LYS A 498 10.63 -14.47 -8.48
N GLY A 499 10.47 -13.65 -7.44
CA GLY A 499 11.48 -12.66 -7.02
C GLY A 499 11.73 -11.54 -8.05
N ILE A 500 10.79 -11.30 -8.98
CA ILE A 500 10.84 -10.19 -9.95
C ILE A 500 10.61 -8.86 -9.22
N LEU A 501 9.73 -8.89 -8.21
CA LEU A 501 9.55 -7.83 -7.21
C LEU A 501 9.77 -8.44 -5.83
N GLN A 502 10.27 -7.65 -4.89
CA GLN A 502 10.49 -8.10 -3.51
C GLN A 502 9.26 -7.86 -2.62
N ASN A 503 8.54 -6.75 -2.86
CA ASN A 503 7.34 -6.31 -2.13
C ASN A 503 6.26 -5.87 -3.13
N ASP A 504 5.01 -5.69 -2.68
CA ASP A 504 4.00 -4.95 -3.44
C ASP A 504 4.41 -3.46 -3.51
N PRO A 505 4.63 -2.87 -4.71
CA PRO A 505 5.05 -1.48 -4.84
C PRO A 505 3.98 -0.45 -4.46
N PHE A 506 2.74 -0.89 -4.16
CA PHE A 506 1.67 -0.05 -3.60
C PHE A 506 1.53 -0.15 -2.07
N GLU A 507 2.17 -1.14 -1.45
CA GLU A 507 2.30 -1.23 0.02
C GLU A 507 3.60 -0.58 0.49
N VAL A 508 4.72 -0.96 -0.13
CA VAL A 508 6.08 -0.53 0.18
C VAL A 508 6.62 0.27 -1.00
N LEU A 509 7.03 1.51 -0.75
CA LEU A 509 7.50 2.41 -1.79
C LEU A 509 8.69 1.81 -2.55
N ASP A 510 8.59 1.72 -3.88
CA ASP A 510 9.75 1.50 -4.73
C ASP A 510 10.71 2.70 -4.63
N GLN A 511 11.74 2.59 -3.78
CA GLN A 511 12.74 3.63 -3.57
C GLN A 511 13.63 3.85 -4.81
N ARG A 512 13.68 2.91 -5.77
CA ARG A 512 14.62 2.95 -6.91
C ARG A 512 14.06 3.66 -8.14
N GLY A 513 12.76 3.51 -8.42
CA GLY A 513 12.06 4.22 -9.50
C GLY A 513 11.18 5.35 -8.94
N VAL A 514 10.11 5.00 -8.22
CA VAL A 514 9.16 5.99 -7.66
C VAL A 514 9.87 6.95 -6.70
N GLY A 515 10.75 6.43 -5.84
CA GLY A 515 11.58 7.23 -4.92
C GLY A 515 12.51 8.19 -5.64
N GLN A 516 13.03 7.85 -6.82
CA GLN A 516 13.84 8.75 -7.63
C GLN A 516 13.03 9.96 -8.11
N LEU A 517 11.76 9.77 -8.49
CA LEU A 517 10.85 10.86 -8.85
C LEU A 517 10.50 11.72 -7.63
N VAL A 518 10.23 11.10 -6.46
CA VAL A 518 9.97 11.82 -5.20
C VAL A 518 11.16 12.70 -4.80
N LYS A 519 12.39 12.17 -4.89
CA LYS A 519 13.62 12.92 -4.60
C LYS A 519 13.82 14.06 -5.59
N MET A 520 13.79 13.78 -6.89
CA MET A 520 13.98 14.77 -7.96
C MET A 520 12.98 15.93 -7.83
N ALA A 521 11.71 15.63 -7.56
CA ALA A 521 10.66 16.64 -7.40
C ALA A 521 10.86 17.50 -6.14
N THR A 522 11.32 16.89 -5.04
CA THR A 522 11.64 17.60 -3.79
C THR A 522 12.82 18.54 -3.98
N GLU A 523 13.87 18.09 -4.68
CA GLU A 523 15.07 18.88 -4.99
C GLU A 523 14.77 20.05 -5.93
N LYS A 524 14.13 19.79 -7.09
CA LYS A 524 13.71 20.82 -8.06
C LYS A 524 12.75 21.84 -7.44
N GLY A 525 11.69 21.37 -6.76
CA GLY A 525 10.69 22.24 -6.18
C GLY A 525 11.25 23.16 -5.10
N ARG A 526 12.18 22.67 -4.26
CA ARG A 526 12.85 23.50 -3.26
C ARG A 526 13.96 24.39 -3.85
N ALA A 527 14.54 24.05 -4.99
CA ALA A 527 15.44 24.95 -5.71
C ALA A 527 14.71 26.19 -6.26
N ALA A 528 13.51 26.01 -6.81
CA ALA A 528 12.64 27.12 -7.24
C ALA A 528 12.01 27.87 -6.06
N ARG A 529 11.56 27.15 -5.01
CA ARG A 529 10.94 27.72 -3.81
C ARG A 529 11.56 27.16 -2.52
N PRO A 530 12.59 27.81 -1.94
CA PRO A 530 13.32 27.29 -0.77
C PRO A 530 12.48 27.02 0.50
N ASN A 531 11.29 27.62 0.62
CA ASN A 531 10.38 27.40 1.74
C ASN A 531 9.19 26.47 1.41
N LEU A 532 9.19 25.82 0.24
CA LEU A 532 8.18 24.86 -0.20
C LEU A 532 8.00 23.75 0.85
N LYS A 533 6.76 23.57 1.32
CA LYS A 533 6.40 22.44 2.18
C LYS A 533 6.15 21.22 1.30
N VAL A 534 6.84 20.12 1.58
CA VAL A 534 6.74 18.88 0.77
C VAL A 534 6.34 17.74 1.68
N GLY A 535 5.21 17.10 1.40
CA GLY A 535 4.75 15.92 2.13
C GLY A 535 4.26 14.82 1.21
N VAL A 536 3.72 13.75 1.79
CA VAL A 536 3.18 12.59 1.07
C VAL A 536 1.84 12.16 1.65
N CYS A 537 0.91 11.82 0.78
CA CYS A 537 -0.37 11.21 1.12
C CYS A 537 -0.56 9.87 0.38
N GLY A 538 -1.42 9.01 0.93
CA GLY A 538 -1.61 7.64 0.45
C GLY A 538 -1.17 6.61 1.47
N GLU A 539 -0.74 5.45 0.99
CA GLU A 539 -0.59 4.25 1.83
C GLU A 539 0.83 4.10 2.38
N HIS A 540 1.83 4.41 1.55
CA HIS A 540 3.24 4.52 1.90
C HIS A 540 3.50 5.50 3.06
N GLY A 541 2.66 6.54 3.22
CA GLY A 541 2.75 7.52 4.32
C GLY A 541 2.56 6.92 5.72
N GLY A 542 2.15 5.65 5.83
CA GLY A 542 2.06 4.91 7.10
C GLY A 542 2.76 3.55 7.06
N GLU A 543 3.66 3.30 6.10
CA GLU A 543 4.49 2.08 6.02
C GLU A 543 5.91 2.42 6.53
N PRO A 544 6.45 1.72 7.56
CA PRO A 544 7.70 2.13 8.21
C PRO A 544 8.91 2.36 7.30
N SER A 545 9.18 1.50 6.32
CA SER A 545 10.34 1.63 5.43
C SER A 545 10.19 2.78 4.43
N SER A 546 8.96 3.06 4.01
CA SER A 546 8.59 4.20 3.18
C SER A 546 8.69 5.50 3.99
N VAL A 547 8.18 5.54 5.22
CA VAL A 547 8.33 6.67 6.16
C VAL A 547 9.81 6.97 6.43
N ALA A 548 10.67 5.95 6.53
CA ALA A 548 12.12 6.12 6.63
C ALA A 548 12.72 6.81 5.40
N PHE A 549 12.38 6.34 4.19
CA PHE A 549 12.81 6.97 2.95
C PHE A 549 12.33 8.44 2.84
N PHE A 550 11.09 8.74 3.24
CA PHE A 550 10.58 10.12 3.24
C PHE A 550 11.31 11.03 4.24
N ALA A 551 11.79 10.49 5.37
CA ALA A 551 12.65 11.21 6.31
C ALA A 551 14.05 11.47 5.72
N GLU A 552 14.64 10.49 5.02
CA GLU A 552 15.95 10.62 4.36
C GLU A 552 15.94 11.64 3.21
N VAL A 553 14.90 11.62 2.38
CA VAL A 553 14.66 12.65 1.34
C VAL A 553 14.32 14.02 1.95
N GLY A 554 14.04 14.08 3.24
CA GLY A 554 13.81 15.32 3.98
C GLY A 554 12.47 15.97 3.71
N LEU A 555 11.40 15.19 3.54
CA LEU A 555 10.03 15.70 3.52
C LEU A 555 9.70 16.42 4.85
N ASP A 556 8.73 17.32 4.82
CA ASP A 556 8.19 18.02 5.99
C ASP A 556 7.20 17.15 6.78
N TYR A 557 6.43 16.31 6.09
CA TYR A 557 5.39 15.48 6.70
C TYR A 557 5.05 14.21 5.93
N VAL A 558 4.50 13.23 6.63
CA VAL A 558 3.81 12.05 6.08
C VAL A 558 2.33 12.09 6.47
N SER A 559 1.45 11.53 5.63
CA SER A 559 0.00 11.51 5.86
C SER A 559 -0.60 10.14 5.56
N CYS A 560 -1.21 9.52 6.57
CA CYS A 560 -1.71 8.14 6.56
C CYS A 560 -3.14 8.05 7.12
N SER A 561 -3.81 6.89 7.06
CA SER A 561 -5.14 6.75 7.67
C SER A 561 -5.10 6.94 9.20
N PRO A 562 -6.20 7.38 9.85
CA PRO A 562 -6.26 7.68 11.29
C PRO A 562 -5.59 6.61 12.19
N PHE A 563 -5.80 5.33 11.89
CA PHE A 563 -5.25 4.21 12.68
C PHE A 563 -3.78 3.87 12.39
N ARG A 564 -3.21 4.36 11.28
CA ARG A 564 -1.77 4.23 10.98
C ARG A 564 -0.93 5.37 11.57
N VAL A 565 -1.55 6.44 12.09
CA VAL A 565 -0.86 7.59 12.71
C VAL A 565 0.15 7.18 13.81
N PRO A 566 -0.15 6.25 14.74
CA PRO A 566 0.84 5.82 15.75
C PRO A 566 2.02 5.07 15.13
N ILE A 567 1.79 4.26 14.09
CA ILE A 567 2.82 3.53 13.35
C ILE A 567 3.74 4.52 12.62
N ALA A 568 3.16 5.53 11.96
CA ALA A 568 3.91 6.58 11.28
C ALA A 568 4.72 7.45 12.25
N ARG A 569 4.17 7.81 13.43
CA ARG A 569 4.88 8.50 14.52
C ARG A 569 6.09 7.71 15.01
N LEU A 570 5.93 6.40 15.24
CA LEU A 570 7.01 5.53 15.68
C LEU A 570 8.09 5.35 14.60
N ALA A 571 7.69 5.07 13.35
CA ALA A 571 8.62 4.93 12.23
C ALA A 571 9.43 6.22 11.97
N ALA A 572 8.78 7.39 12.06
CA ALA A 572 9.44 8.68 11.92
C ALA A 572 10.44 8.99 13.06
N ALA A 573 10.30 8.34 14.22
CA ALA A 573 11.25 8.45 15.33
C ALA A 573 12.43 7.48 15.18
N GLN A 574 12.15 6.24 14.76
CA GLN A 574 13.13 5.14 14.58
C GLN A 574 14.21 5.40 13.52
N VAL A 575 14.09 6.50 12.76
CA VAL A 575 14.99 6.87 11.65
C VAL A 575 15.86 8.08 12.01
N VAL A 576 15.64 8.69 13.18
CA VAL A 576 16.44 9.78 13.74
C VAL A 576 17.40 9.28 14.85
N ALA A 577 17.27 8.00 15.23
CA ALA A 577 18.05 7.31 16.28
C ALA A 577 18.98 6.24 15.68
#